data_AF-A0A954RJF8-F1
#
_entry.id   AF-A0A954RJF8-F1
#
_cell.length_a   1.000
_cell.length_b   1.000
_cell.length_c   1.000
_cell.angle_alpha   90.00
_cell.angle_beta   90.00
_cell.angle_gamma   90.00
#
_symmetry.space_group_name_H-M   'P 1'
#
loop_
_entity.id
_entity.type
_entity.pdbx_description
1 polymer ?
#
loop_
_entity_poly.entity_id
_entity_poly.type
_entity_poly.pdbx_seq_one_letter_code
_entity_poly.pdbx_strand_id
1 'polypeptide(L)'
;MSLPDQDRVYSTPRRFDLATVLVITSAYALGFSALRLLQMPLVELAVIGGFVTTVGLSQAVLFGGRHPRIASMVTGAVLLPTLVILFDSRPGSRSLVDDIVLLVTYCSFFGAIHGYFAGAMVGGVFLVSDKVRSRFFRHT
;
A
#
# COMPACT_ATOMS: atom_id res chain seq x y z
N MET A 1 7.45 -42.39 41.57
CA MET A 1 7.46 -40.92 41.70
C MET A 1 7.55 -40.34 40.29
N SER A 2 6.38 -40.17 39.64
CA SER A 2 6.24 -39.72 38.25
C SER A 2 5.91 -38.23 38.23
N LEU A 3 6.78 -37.41 37.65
CA LEU A 3 6.46 -35.99 37.41
C LEU A 3 5.59 -35.85 36.15
N PRO A 4 4.69 -34.86 36.11
CA PRO A 4 3.56 -34.79 35.19
C PRO A 4 3.94 -34.36 33.77
N ASP A 5 2.98 -34.65 32.90
CA ASP A 5 2.91 -34.52 31.45
C ASP A 5 3.39 -33.16 30.91
N GLN A 6 3.90 -33.19 29.68
CA GLN A 6 4.49 -32.06 28.97
C GLN A 6 3.50 -30.90 28.84
N ASP A 7 3.74 -29.82 29.61
CA ASP A 7 3.00 -28.57 29.46
C ASP A 7 3.23 -28.00 28.06
N ARG A 8 2.24 -28.27 27.21
CA ARG A 8 1.88 -27.63 25.95
C ARG A 8 2.74 -26.41 25.64
N VAL A 9 3.70 -26.62 24.73
CA VAL A 9 4.29 -25.54 23.94
C VAL A 9 3.13 -24.78 23.29
N TYR A 10 2.80 -23.64 23.88
CA TYR A 10 1.81 -22.70 23.40
C TYR A 10 2.39 -22.06 22.13
N SER A 11 2.32 -22.80 21.03
CA SER A 11 2.59 -22.26 19.70
C SER A 11 1.47 -21.27 19.42
N THR A 12 1.83 -19.98 19.45
CA THR A 12 0.97 -18.88 19.08
C THR A 12 0.26 -19.24 17.77
N PRO A 13 -1.08 -19.06 17.66
CA PRO A 13 -1.80 -19.36 16.44
C PRO A 13 -1.29 -18.43 15.34
N ARG A 14 -0.29 -18.91 14.61
CA ARG A 14 0.37 -18.31 13.46
C ARG A 14 -0.53 -18.45 12.24
N ARG A 15 -1.82 -18.16 12.40
CA ARG A 15 -2.80 -18.22 11.31
C ARG A 15 -2.52 -16.99 10.45
N PHE A 16 -1.59 -17.17 9.51
CA PHE A 16 -1.48 -16.37 8.31
C PHE A 16 -2.92 -16.25 7.77
N ASP A 17 -3.47 -15.05 7.79
CA ASP A 17 -4.89 -14.84 7.52
C ASP A 17 -5.13 -15.07 6.02
N LEU A 18 -5.33 -16.34 5.65
CA LEU A 18 -5.48 -16.81 4.27
C LEU A 18 -6.57 -16.02 3.54
N ALA A 19 -7.65 -15.68 4.27
CA ALA A 19 -8.73 -14.84 3.75
C ALA A 19 -8.21 -13.46 3.31
N THR A 20 -7.36 -12.83 4.12
CA THR A 20 -6.74 -11.54 3.80
C THR A 20 -5.84 -11.63 2.59
N VAL A 21 -5.00 -12.66 2.49
CA VAL A 21 -4.12 -12.86 1.32
C VAL A 21 -4.91 -13.07 0.05
N LEU A 22 -5.96 -13.89 0.09
CA LEU A 22 -6.85 -14.13 -1.05
C LEU A 22 -7.53 -12.84 -1.49
N VAL A 23 -8.11 -12.08 -0.55
CA VAL A 23 -8.81 -10.82 -0.85
C VAL A 23 -7.85 -9.77 -1.42
N ILE A 24 -6.65 -9.62 -0.87
CA ILE A 24 -5.64 -8.70 -1.40
C ILE A 24 -5.24 -9.12 -2.82
N THR A 25 -4.94 -10.41 -3.03
CA THR A 25 -4.54 -10.92 -4.36
C THR A 25 -5.64 -10.72 -5.39
N SER A 26 -6.90 -10.99 -5.04
CA SER A 26 -8.06 -10.73 -5.89
C SER A 26 -8.24 -9.24 -6.19
N ALA A 27 -8.06 -8.36 -5.20
CA ALA A 27 -8.13 -6.92 -5.40
C ALA A 27 -7.06 -6.43 -6.38
N TYR A 28 -5.82 -6.92 -6.27
CA TYR A 28 -4.75 -6.62 -7.24
C TYR A 28 -5.06 -7.18 -8.62
N ALA A 29 -5.55 -8.41 -8.72
CA ALA A 29 -5.91 -9.02 -10.01
C ALA A 29 -7.01 -8.22 -10.72
N LEU A 30 -8.06 -7.82 -9.99
CA LEU A 30 -9.13 -6.98 -10.54
C LEU A 30 -8.63 -5.59 -10.92
N GLY A 31 -7.82 -4.96 -10.06
CA GLY A 31 -7.24 -3.65 -10.34
C GLY A 31 -6.35 -3.67 -11.58
N PHE A 32 -5.43 -4.63 -11.69
CA PHE A 32 -4.58 -4.77 -12.86
C PHE A 32 -5.36 -5.18 -14.11
N SER A 33 -6.39 -6.01 -13.99
CA SER A 33 -7.27 -6.35 -15.10
C SER A 33 -7.98 -5.10 -15.63
N ALA A 34 -8.52 -4.25 -14.75
CA ALA A 34 -9.16 -2.99 -15.14
C ALA A 34 -8.18 -2.03 -15.82
N LEU A 35 -6.96 -1.88 -15.27
CA LEU A 35 -5.93 -1.03 -15.90
C LEU A 35 -5.45 -1.60 -17.24
N ARG A 36 -5.47 -2.92 -17.42
CA ARG A 36 -5.18 -3.56 -18.71
C ARG A 36 -6.25 -3.31 -19.77
N LEU A 37 -7.52 -3.16 -19.38
CA LEU A 37 -8.58 -2.74 -20.31
C LEU A 37 -8.34 -1.32 -20.84
N LEU A 38 -7.65 -0.48 -20.08
CA LEU A 38 -7.20 0.86 -20.51
C LEU A 38 -5.89 0.82 -21.32
N GLN A 39 -5.41 -0.37 -21.69
CA GLN A 39 -4.19 -0.59 -22.47
C GLN A 39 -2.92 0.02 -21.84
N MET A 40 -2.87 0.13 -20.51
CA MET A 40 -1.70 0.70 -19.85
C MET A 40 -0.43 -0.13 -20.07
N PRO A 41 0.72 0.53 -20.33
CA PRO A 41 2.00 -0.13 -20.49
C PRO A 41 2.46 -0.75 -19.17
N LEU A 42 3.32 -1.77 -19.26
CA LEU A 42 3.74 -2.56 -18.10
C LEU A 42 4.43 -1.73 -17.01
N VAL A 43 5.20 -0.70 -17.42
CA VAL A 43 5.90 0.19 -16.48
C VAL A 43 4.90 0.98 -15.64
N GLU A 44 3.84 1.53 -16.24
CA GLU A 44 2.80 2.27 -15.50
C GLU A 44 2.04 1.36 -14.52
N LEU A 45 1.73 0.13 -14.93
CA LEU A 45 1.12 -0.85 -14.03
C LEU A 45 2.01 -1.15 -12.81
N ALA A 46 3.32 -1.32 -13.04
CA ALA A 46 4.28 -1.56 -11.97
C ALA A 46 4.38 -0.34 -11.04
N VAL A 47 4.36 0.88 -11.59
CA VAL A 47 4.38 2.12 -10.81
C VAL A 47 3.10 2.26 -9.96
N ILE A 48 1.92 2.04 -10.54
CA ILE A 48 0.65 2.14 -9.81
C ILE A 48 0.55 1.05 -8.72
N GLY A 49 0.86 -0.21 -9.08
CA GLY A 49 0.84 -1.32 -8.13
C GLY A 49 1.85 -1.15 -7.00
N GLY A 50 3.06 -0.70 -7.35
CA GLY A 50 4.11 -0.34 -6.39
C GLY A 50 3.67 0.79 -5.46
N PHE A 51 3.09 1.86 -6.01
CA PHE A 51 2.57 2.98 -5.24
C PHE A 51 1.52 2.54 -4.21
N VAL A 52 0.51 1.77 -4.63
CA VAL A 52 -0.52 1.24 -3.72
C VAL A 52 0.09 0.33 -2.65
N THR A 53 1.06 -0.52 -3.03
CA THR A 53 1.78 -1.40 -2.10
C THR A 53 2.54 -0.59 -1.06
N THR A 54 3.31 0.43 -1.49
CA THR A 54 4.07 1.29 -0.60
C THR A 54 3.16 2.07 0.32
N VAL A 55 2.01 2.56 -0.15
CA VAL A 55 1.00 3.22 0.69
C VAL A 55 0.45 2.25 1.75
N GLY A 56 0.07 1.04 1.38
CA GLY A 56 -0.43 0.04 2.33
C GLY A 56 0.61 -0.38 3.36
N LEU A 57 1.87 -0.58 2.93
CA LEU A 57 2.99 -0.85 3.84
C LEU A 57 3.22 0.33 4.79
N SER A 58 3.17 1.55 4.27
CA SER A 58 3.34 2.76 5.07
C SER A 58 2.24 2.92 6.11
N GLN A 59 0.99 2.56 5.80
CA GLN A 59 -0.10 2.55 6.79
C GLN A 59 0.16 1.58 7.94
N ALA A 60 0.82 0.45 7.68
CA ALA A 60 1.15 -0.55 8.70
C ALA A 60 2.36 -0.13 9.55
N VAL A 61 3.34 0.56 8.95
CA VAL A 61 4.63 0.88 9.59
C VAL A 61 4.65 2.27 10.22
N LEU A 62 4.19 3.30 9.49
CA LEU A 62 4.24 4.68 9.97
C LEU A 62 3.24 4.93 11.09
N PHE A 63 3.64 5.76 12.05
CA PHE A 63 2.83 6.13 13.22
C PHE A 63 2.31 4.91 14.02
N GLY A 64 3.00 3.77 13.92
CA GLY A 64 2.60 2.51 14.55
C GLY A 64 1.19 2.04 14.15
N GLY A 65 0.74 2.37 12.93
CA GLY A 65 -0.59 2.02 12.43
C GLY A 65 -1.75 2.83 12.99
N ARG A 66 -1.51 3.85 13.83
CA ARG A 66 -2.58 4.61 14.51
C ARG A 66 -3.27 5.63 13.60
N HIS A 67 -2.55 6.16 12.61
CA HIS A 67 -3.05 7.23 11.73
C HIS A 67 -2.89 6.86 10.25
N PRO A 68 -3.63 5.83 9.76
CA PRO A 68 -3.46 5.30 8.40
C PRO A 68 -3.71 6.35 7.31
N ARG A 69 -4.63 7.30 7.53
CA ARG A 69 -4.92 8.36 6.55
C ARG A 69 -3.74 9.33 6.40
N ILE A 70 -3.12 9.72 7.52
CA ILE A 70 -1.96 10.62 7.51
C ILE A 70 -0.77 9.90 6.90
N ALA A 71 -0.55 8.63 7.26
CA ALA A 71 0.49 7.79 6.67
C ALA A 71 0.39 7.78 5.14
N SER A 72 -0.79 7.53 4.58
CA SER A 72 -0.98 7.50 3.13
C SER A 72 -0.74 8.84 2.45
N MET A 73 -1.20 9.95 3.05
CA MET A 73 -0.95 11.29 2.51
C MET A 73 0.53 11.63 2.50
N VAL A 74 1.24 11.35 3.61
CA VAL A 74 2.69 11.58 3.70
C VAL A 74 3.44 10.73 2.69
N THR A 75 3.13 9.44 2.60
CA THR A 75 3.75 8.54 1.61
C THR A 75 3.52 9.04 0.19
N GLY A 76 2.29 9.43 -0.16
CA GLY A 76 2.00 9.97 -1.48
C GLY A 76 2.74 11.27 -1.76
N ALA A 77 2.78 12.19 -0.79
CA ALA A 77 3.48 13.47 -0.90
C ALA A 77 4.99 13.31 -1.12
N VAL A 78 5.60 12.28 -0.56
CA VAL A 78 7.04 12.00 -0.72
C VAL A 78 7.31 11.17 -1.97
N LEU A 79 6.49 10.16 -2.23
CA LEU A 79 6.76 9.17 -3.28
C LEU A 79 6.58 9.76 -4.69
N LEU A 80 5.56 10.61 -4.90
CA LEU A 80 5.32 11.21 -6.21
C LEU A 80 6.48 12.09 -6.70
N PRO A 81 6.96 13.10 -5.94
CA PRO A 81 8.12 13.89 -6.38
C PRO A 81 9.38 13.03 -6.53
N THR A 82 9.56 12.02 -5.67
CA THR A 82 10.69 11.08 -5.78
C THR A 82 10.68 10.33 -7.12
N LEU A 83 9.52 9.81 -7.54
CA LEU A 83 9.39 9.12 -8.82
C LEU A 83 9.63 10.09 -9.98
N VAL A 84 9.09 11.31 -9.93
CA VAL A 84 9.30 12.29 -11.00
C VAL A 84 10.77 12.65 -11.11
N ILE A 85 11.47 12.92 -10.00
CA ILE A 85 12.91 13.21 -10.01
C ILE A 85 13.72 12.01 -10.54
N LEU A 86 13.34 10.78 -10.18
CA LEU A 86 14.05 9.57 -10.62
C LEU A 86 13.89 9.30 -12.13
N PHE A 87 12.72 9.59 -12.69
CA PHE A 87 12.41 9.35 -14.10
C PHE A 87 12.65 10.57 -15.00
N ASP A 88 12.84 11.76 -14.44
CA ASP A 88 13.15 12.95 -15.22
C ASP A 88 14.56 12.83 -15.81
N SER A 89 14.61 12.65 -17.13
CA SER A 89 15.85 12.46 -17.89
C SER A 89 16.29 13.74 -18.62
N ARG A 90 15.70 14.89 -18.30
CA ARG A 90 15.93 16.14 -19.04
C ARG A 90 17.32 16.72 -18.76
N PRO A 91 18.24 16.75 -19.74
CA PRO A 91 19.51 17.43 -19.60
C PRO A 91 19.32 18.92 -19.88
N GLY A 92 19.49 19.75 -18.85
CA GLY A 92 19.69 21.19 -19.00
C GLY A 92 18.45 22.06 -18.81
N SER A 93 18.28 22.58 -17.60
CA SER A 93 17.54 23.81 -17.33
C SER A 93 18.42 24.75 -16.48
N ARG A 94 18.36 26.06 -16.77
CA ARG A 94 19.28 27.10 -16.29
C ARG A 94 18.90 27.68 -14.90
N SER A 95 17.89 27.14 -14.22
CA SER A 95 17.68 27.32 -12.77
C SER A 95 17.17 26.02 -12.15
N LEU A 96 18.09 25.10 -11.85
CA LEU A 96 17.76 23.81 -11.24
C LEU A 96 16.99 23.97 -9.91
N VAL A 97 17.25 25.04 -9.16
CA VAL A 97 16.65 25.23 -7.83
C VAL A 97 15.18 25.63 -7.93
N ASP A 98 14.83 26.61 -8.76
CA ASP A 98 13.45 27.09 -8.86
C ASP A 98 12.54 26.01 -9.45
N ASP A 99 13.02 25.30 -10.47
CA ASP A 99 12.29 24.21 -11.12
C ASP A 99 12.04 23.05 -10.14
N ILE A 100 13.05 22.66 -9.35
CA ILE A 100 12.92 21.60 -8.34
C ILE A 100 11.96 22.01 -7.22
N VAL A 101 12.03 23.25 -6.74
CA VAL A 101 11.13 23.72 -5.66
C VAL A 101 9.68 23.72 -6.14
N LEU A 102 9.40 24.23 -7.34
CA LEU A 102 8.06 24.22 -7.90
C LEU A 102 7.55 22.79 -8.13
N LEU A 103 8.40 21.93 -8.69
CA LEU A 103 8.10 20.52 -8.93
C LEU A 103 7.77 19.80 -7.62
N VAL A 104 8.65 19.89 -6.62
CA VAL A 104 8.47 19.24 -5.32
C VAL A 104 7.19 19.74 -4.66
N THR A 105 6.92 21.05 -4.69
CA THR A 105 5.71 21.63 -4.08
C THR A 105 4.45 21.09 -4.75
N TYR A 106 4.39 21.12 -6.07
CA TYR A 106 3.22 20.66 -6.83
C TYR A 106 3.03 19.15 -6.70
N CYS A 107 4.09 18.37 -6.91
CA CYS A 107 4.06 16.92 -6.80
C CYS A 107 3.75 16.45 -5.38
N SER A 108 4.18 17.18 -4.34
CA SER A 108 3.86 16.81 -2.95
C SER A 108 2.37 17.00 -2.66
N PHE A 109 1.78 18.11 -3.11
CA PHE A 109 0.36 18.38 -2.90
C PHE A 109 -0.52 17.35 -3.61
N PHE A 110 -0.29 17.13 -4.92
CA PHE A 110 -1.03 16.12 -5.67
C PHE A 110 -0.70 14.71 -5.19
N GLY A 111 0.54 14.44 -4.81
CA GLY A 111 0.97 13.19 -4.22
C GLY A 111 0.19 12.86 -2.95
N ALA A 112 -0.02 13.84 -2.06
CA ALA A 112 -0.83 13.64 -0.86
C ALA A 112 -2.26 13.23 -1.17
N ILE A 113 -2.88 13.88 -2.17
CA ILE A 113 -4.25 13.57 -2.63
C ILE A 113 -4.32 12.14 -3.18
N HIS A 114 -3.40 11.76 -4.07
CA HIS A 114 -3.35 10.40 -4.62
C HIS A 114 -3.06 9.35 -3.54
N GLY A 115 -2.17 9.68 -2.61
CA GLY A 115 -1.88 8.87 -1.44
C GLY A 115 -3.12 8.62 -0.61
N TYR A 116 -3.93 9.65 -0.34
CA TYR A 116 -5.20 9.52 0.36
C TYR A 116 -6.16 8.55 -0.35
N PHE A 117 -6.35 8.68 -1.67
CA PHE A 117 -7.20 7.78 -2.45
C PHE A 117 -6.71 6.34 -2.41
N ALA A 118 -5.41 6.10 -2.64
CA ALA A 118 -4.81 4.78 -2.54
C ALA A 118 -4.97 4.20 -1.13
N GLY A 119 -4.76 5.01 -0.10
CA GLY A 119 -4.94 4.62 1.30
C GLY A 119 -6.38 4.25 1.63
N ALA A 120 -7.36 4.96 1.08
CA ALA A 120 -8.77 4.62 1.20
C ALA A 120 -9.11 3.30 0.50
N MET A 121 -8.53 3.05 -0.67
CA MET A 121 -8.67 1.76 -1.37
C MET A 121 -8.09 0.61 -0.56
N VAL A 122 -6.88 0.76 -0.01
CA VAL A 122 -6.26 -0.25 0.86
C VAL A 122 -7.15 -0.54 2.08
N GLY A 123 -7.66 0.51 2.74
CA GLY A 123 -8.62 0.36 3.84
C GLY A 123 -9.88 -0.39 3.42
N GLY A 124 -10.42 -0.12 2.22
CA GLY A 124 -11.55 -0.85 1.64
C GLY A 124 -11.28 -2.34 1.45
N VAL A 125 -10.09 -2.70 0.95
CA VAL A 125 -9.68 -4.11 0.78
C VAL A 125 -9.62 -4.83 2.13
N PHE A 126 -9.07 -4.19 3.16
CA PHE A 126 -9.05 -4.76 4.51
C PHE A 126 -10.44 -4.91 5.14
N LEU A 127 -11.35 -3.95 4.90
CA LEU A 127 -12.75 -4.07 5.34
C LEU A 127 -13.45 -5.26 4.67
N VAL A 128 -13.22 -5.47 3.37
CA VAL A 128 -13.76 -6.64 2.65
C VAL A 128 -13.15 -7.92 3.20
N SER A 129 -11.84 -7.95 3.46
CA SER A 129 -11.14 -9.09 4.06
C SER A 129 -11.73 -9.46 5.43
N ASP A 130 -11.96 -8.49 6.31
CA ASP A 130 -12.57 -8.73 7.62
C ASP A 130 -14.01 -9.26 7.50
N LYS A 131 -14.77 -8.76 6.53
CA LYS A 131 -16.13 -9.24 6.25
C LYS A 131 -16.15 -10.67 5.68
N VAL A 132 -15.22 -11.01 4.81
CA VAL A 132 -15.06 -12.39 4.28
C VAL A 132 -14.64 -13.31 5.41
N ARG A 133 -13.65 -12.92 6.21
CA ARG A 133 -13.18 -13.67 7.37
C ARG A 133 -14.30 -13.97 8.35
N SER A 134 -15.06 -12.94 8.74
CA SER A 134 -16.17 -13.08 9.69
C SER A 134 -17.34 -13.92 9.18
N ARG A 135 -17.50 -14.09 7.86
CA ARG A 135 -18.55 -14.95 7.29
C ARG A 135 -18.12 -16.41 7.12
N PHE A 136 -16.91 -16.65 6.64
CA PHE A 136 -16.49 -18.00 6.23
C PHE A 136 -15.62 -18.71 7.27
N PHE A 137 -14.98 -17.98 8.19
CA PHE A 137 -13.96 -18.55 9.09
C PHE A 137 -14.31 -18.42 10.59
N ARG A 138 -15.52 -17.99 10.94
CA ARG A 138 -15.98 -17.76 12.34
C ARG A 138 -16.52 -19.01 13.06
N HIS A 139 -16.43 -20.20 12.45
CA HIS A 139 -17.06 -21.43 12.97
C HIS A 139 -16.07 -22.52 13.50
N THR A 140 -14.83 -22.15 13.79
CA THR A 140 -13.82 -23.05 14.41
C THR A 140 -12.97 -22.29 15.40
#